data_AF-A0A914QNZ9-F1
#
_entry.id   AF-A0A914QNZ9-F1
#
_cell.length_a   1.000
_cell.length_b   1.000
_cell.length_c   1.000
_cell.angle_alpha   90.00
_cell.angle_beta   90.00
_cell.angle_gamma   90.00
#
_symmetry.space_group_name_H-M   'P 1'
#
loop_
_entity.id
_entity.type
_entity.pdbx_description
1 polymer ?
#
loop_
_entity_poly.entity_id
_entity_poly.type
_entity_poly.pdbx_seq_one_letter_code
_entity_poly.pdbx_strand_id
1 'polypeptide(L)'
;MSEKMHSVTILNAREIPIKAVTVFNDRAEINRTFTVSLKPGMNEIKLDNIPGRIDKDSIRVNGKGLAVIHEVKFEIEEINIENSELPKVKELFTKLKELKRESQKQKDIQSIYTARLEALDSAVRNVSARKI
;
A
#
# COMPACT_ATOMS: atom_id res chain seq x y z
N MET A 1 -15.19 3.88 -36.35
CA MET A 1 -13.86 4.45 -36.64
C MET A 1 -13.02 4.22 -35.39
N SER A 2 -11.92 3.50 -35.50
CA SER A 2 -11.12 3.02 -34.36
C SER A 2 -10.09 4.09 -33.99
N GLU A 3 -10.33 4.83 -32.90
CA GLU A 3 -9.34 5.73 -32.30
C GLU A 3 -8.22 4.87 -31.69
N LYS A 4 -7.15 4.66 -32.45
CA LYS A 4 -5.96 4.01 -31.91
C LYS A 4 -5.31 4.93 -30.89
N MET A 5 -5.13 4.42 -29.67
CA MET A 5 -4.36 5.06 -28.61
C MET A 5 -2.87 4.94 -28.99
N HIS A 6 -2.21 6.06 -29.30
CA HIS A 6 -0.88 6.03 -29.96
C HIS A 6 0.30 6.09 -28.99
N SER A 7 0.10 6.53 -27.74
CA SER A 7 1.10 6.35 -26.68
C SER A 7 0.46 6.38 -25.30
N VAL A 8 0.87 5.44 -24.45
CA VAL A 8 0.58 5.42 -23.01
C VAL A 8 1.91 5.70 -22.30
N THR A 9 1.95 6.77 -21.50
CA THR A 9 3.12 7.11 -20.68
C THR A 9 2.74 6.95 -19.22
N ILE A 10 3.47 6.10 -18.50
CA ILE A 10 3.27 5.86 -17.07
C ILE A 10 4.34 6.63 -16.30
N LEU A 11 3.91 7.42 -15.32
CA LEU A 11 4.76 8.21 -14.44
C LEU A 11 4.49 7.84 -12.99
N ASN A 12 5.53 7.83 -12.17
CA ASN A 12 5.41 7.57 -10.73
C ASN A 12 5.38 8.90 -9.96
N ALA A 13 4.28 9.17 -9.25
CA ALA A 13 4.12 10.41 -8.49
C ALA A 13 5.18 10.63 -7.38
N ARG A 14 5.84 9.56 -6.91
CA ARG A 14 6.92 9.65 -5.90
C ARG A 14 8.26 10.08 -6.47
N GLU A 15 8.48 9.87 -7.76
CA GLU A 15 9.73 10.25 -8.44
C GLU A 15 9.69 11.70 -8.93
N ILE A 16 8.48 12.28 -9.02
CA ILE A 16 8.29 13.67 -9.44
C ILE A 16 8.58 14.60 -8.25
N PRO A 17 9.49 15.57 -8.40
CA PRO A 17 9.79 16.52 -7.34
C PRO A 17 8.58 17.38 -6.99
N ILE A 18 8.41 17.61 -5.69
CA ILE A 18 7.36 18.49 -5.19
C ILE A 18 7.82 19.93 -5.39
N LYS A 19 7.06 20.71 -6.15
CA LYS A 19 7.36 22.12 -6.43
C LYS A 19 7.01 23.01 -5.25
N ALA A 20 5.85 22.79 -4.64
CA ALA A 20 5.39 23.54 -3.48
C ALA A 20 4.42 22.71 -2.64
N VAL A 21 4.39 23.00 -1.34
CA VAL A 21 3.41 22.47 -0.40
C VAL A 21 2.83 23.64 0.38
N THR A 22 1.51 23.74 0.39
CA THR A 22 0.77 24.71 1.21
C THR A 22 0.03 23.93 2.29
N VAL A 23 0.38 24.15 3.56
CA VAL A 23 -0.20 23.44 4.69
C VAL A 23 -1.32 24.26 5.31
N PHE A 24 -2.49 23.65 5.43
CA PHE A 24 -3.65 24.16 6.15
C PHE A 24 -3.83 23.38 7.46
N ASN A 25 -4.80 23.78 8.28
CA ASN A 25 -5.04 23.16 9.58
C ASN A 25 -5.48 21.68 9.47
N ASP A 26 -6.21 21.34 8.40
CA ASP A 26 -6.80 20.01 8.20
C ASP A 26 -6.22 19.24 7.00
N ARG A 27 -5.48 19.91 6.10
CA ARG A 27 -4.99 19.33 4.84
C ARG A 27 -3.71 20.00 4.35
N ALA A 28 -3.02 19.38 3.42
CA ALA A 28 -1.92 20.00 2.69
C ALA A 28 -2.19 19.93 1.19
N GLU A 29 -2.06 21.07 0.51
CA GLU A 29 -2.08 21.13 -0.95
C GLU A 29 -0.67 20.88 -1.47
N ILE A 30 -0.52 19.94 -2.40
CA ILE A 30 0.76 19.55 -2.97
C ILE A 30 0.74 19.89 -4.47
N ASN A 31 1.67 20.74 -4.88
CA ASN A 31 1.85 21.12 -6.27
C ASN A 31 3.07 20.39 -6.85
N ARG A 32 2.83 19.54 -7.86
CA ARG A 32 3.87 18.85 -8.65
C ARG A 32 3.86 19.37 -10.08
N THR A 33 5.01 19.36 -10.73
CA THR A 33 5.15 19.72 -12.14
C THR A 33 6.05 18.69 -12.80
N PHE A 34 5.63 18.18 -13.95
CA PHE A 34 6.36 17.23 -14.75
C PHE A 34 6.29 17.61 -16.23
N THR A 35 7.24 17.12 -17.01
CA THR A 35 7.31 17.35 -18.45
C THR A 35 7.25 16.01 -19.16
N VAL A 36 6.43 15.93 -20.20
CA VAL A 36 6.26 14.73 -21.03
C VAL A 36 6.38 15.09 -22.50
N SER A 37 7.01 14.22 -23.27
CA SER A 37 7.09 14.33 -24.73
C SER A 37 5.88 13.62 -25.34
N LEU A 38 4.99 14.38 -25.96
CA LEU A 38 3.76 13.86 -26.56
C LEU A 38 3.92 13.65 -28.07
N LYS A 39 3.24 12.64 -28.62
CA LYS A 39 3.18 12.42 -30.07
C LYS A 39 1.94 13.11 -30.66
N PRO A 40 1.93 13.46 -31.96
CA PRO A 40 0.71 13.91 -32.62
C PRO A 40 -0.42 12.87 -32.47
N GLY A 41 -1.61 13.32 -32.05
CA GLY A 41 -2.80 12.48 -31.81
C GLY A 41 -3.19 12.36 -30.34
N MET A 42 -3.92 11.29 -30.01
CA MET A 42 -4.39 10.99 -28.65
C MET A 42 -3.28 10.33 -27.83
N ASN A 43 -2.96 10.91 -26.67
CA ASN A 43 -1.96 10.39 -25.74
C ASN A 43 -2.62 10.17 -24.37
N GLU A 44 -2.29 9.05 -23.72
CA GLU A 44 -2.73 8.75 -22.37
C GLU A 44 -1.56 8.91 -21.40
N ILE A 45 -1.75 9.66 -20.33
CA ILE A 45 -0.76 9.86 -19.28
C ILE A 45 -1.33 9.28 -17.99
N LYS A 46 -0.68 8.24 -17.47
CA LYS A 46 -1.04 7.61 -16.19
C LYS A 46 -0.07 8.06 -15.12
N LEU A 47 -0.61 8.56 -14.01
CA LEU A 47 0.17 8.99 -12.85
C LEU A 47 -0.10 8.03 -11.69
N ASP A 48 0.85 7.13 -11.45
CA ASP A 48 0.72 6.08 -10.45
C ASP A 48 1.24 6.53 -9.09
N ASN A 49 0.87 5.76 -8.06
CA ASN A 49 1.44 5.87 -6.70
C ASN A 49 1.16 7.22 -6.03
N ILE A 50 0.00 7.80 -6.34
CA ILE A 50 -0.55 8.95 -5.65
C ILE A 50 -0.92 8.54 -4.21
N PRO A 51 -0.70 9.38 -3.18
CA PRO A 51 -1.07 9.04 -1.81
C PRO A 51 -2.57 8.70 -1.69
N GLY A 52 -2.89 7.58 -1.05
CA GLY A 52 -4.27 7.07 -0.94
C GLY A 52 -5.23 7.94 -0.11
N ARG A 53 -4.73 8.93 0.64
CA ARG A 53 -5.54 9.90 1.40
C ARG A 53 -5.76 11.21 0.61
N ILE A 54 -5.73 11.16 -0.71
CA ILE A 54 -6.05 12.32 -1.55
C ILE A 54 -7.57 12.52 -1.60
N ASP A 55 -8.00 13.78 -1.53
CA ASP A 55 -9.37 14.16 -1.77
C ASP A 55 -9.62 14.19 -3.28
N LYS A 56 -10.53 13.33 -3.78
CA LYS A 56 -10.79 13.16 -5.22
C LYS A 56 -11.25 14.45 -5.88
N ASP A 57 -12.05 15.24 -5.17
CA ASP A 57 -12.61 16.49 -5.68
C ASP A 57 -11.60 17.63 -5.65
N SER A 58 -10.46 17.43 -4.98
CA SER A 58 -9.37 18.41 -4.90
C SER A 58 -8.38 18.34 -6.06
N ILE A 59 -8.47 17.30 -6.89
CA ILE A 59 -7.51 17.06 -7.98
C ILE A 59 -7.72 18.11 -9.08
N ARG A 60 -6.67 18.90 -9.33
CA ARG A 60 -6.62 19.87 -10.42
C ARG A 60 -5.41 19.60 -11.31
N VAL A 61 -5.65 19.52 -12.61
CA VAL A 61 -4.61 19.28 -13.62
C VAL A 61 -4.58 20.46 -14.58
N ASN A 62 -3.40 21.04 -14.75
CA ASN A 62 -3.17 22.15 -15.68
C ASN A 62 -2.10 21.75 -16.68
N GLY A 63 -2.41 21.86 -17.98
CA GLY A 63 -1.47 21.63 -19.07
C GLY A 63 -0.85 22.95 -19.53
N LYS A 64 0.46 22.96 -19.79
CA LYS A 64 1.14 24.04 -20.51
C LYS A 64 1.74 23.47 -21.79
N GLY A 65 1.31 23.96 -22.94
CA GLY A 65 1.82 23.52 -24.24
C GLY A 65 0.77 23.53 -25.34
N LEU A 66 1.07 22.84 -26.45
CA LEU A 66 0.20 22.72 -27.62
C LEU A 66 -0.86 21.60 -27.49
N ALA A 67 -0.80 20.80 -26.43
CA ALA A 67 -1.75 19.74 -26.16
C ALA A 67 -2.95 20.26 -25.37
N VAL A 68 -4.14 19.76 -25.71
CA VAL A 68 -5.38 20.05 -24.98
C VAL A 68 -5.73 18.83 -24.13
N ILE A 69 -6.08 19.05 -22.86
CA ILE A 69 -6.55 18.00 -21.97
C ILE A 69 -7.97 17.62 -22.40
N HIS A 70 -8.15 16.37 -22.82
CA HIS A 70 -9.45 15.87 -23.22
C HIS A 70 -10.27 15.39 -22.02
N GLU A 71 -9.65 14.59 -21.15
CA GLU A 71 -10.31 13.98 -20.00
C GLU A 71 -9.31 13.80 -18.85
N VAL A 72 -9.79 13.93 -17.61
CA VAL A 72 -9.04 13.58 -16.41
C VAL A 72 -9.87 12.60 -15.61
N LYS A 73 -9.32 11.40 -15.39
CA LYS A 73 -9.91 10.35 -14.57
C LYS A 73 -9.04 10.08 -13.35
N PHE A 74 -9.68 9.84 -12.22
CA PHE A 74 -9.01 9.36 -11.01
C PHE A 74 -9.57 7.99 -10.67
N GLU A 75 -8.70 6.99 -10.72
CA GLU A 75 -9.03 5.60 -10.44
C GLU A 75 -8.19 5.12 -9.25
N ILE A 76 -8.84 4.43 -8.32
CA ILE A 76 -8.15 3.72 -7.24
C ILE A 76 -8.15 2.26 -7.67
N GLU A 77 -7.01 1.81 -8.18
CA GLU A 77 -6.79 0.38 -8.37
C GLU A 77 -6.43 -0.24 -7.01
N GLU A 78 -7.37 -1.00 -6.46
CA GLU A 78 -7.04 -1.91 -5.37
C GLU A 78 -6.12 -2.98 -5.95
N ILE A 79 -4.82 -2.89 -5.63
CA ILE A 79 -3.86 -3.91 -6.00
C ILE A 79 -4.31 -5.20 -5.32
N ASN A 80 -4.96 -6.09 -6.07
CA ASN A 80 -5.23 -7.43 -5.60
C ASN A 80 -3.88 -8.13 -5.50
N ILE A 81 -3.40 -8.24 -4.26
CA ILE A 81 -2.02 -8.60 -3.97
C ILE A 81 -1.73 -10.06 -4.37
N GLU A 82 -2.78 -10.86 -4.57
CA GLU A 82 -2.69 -12.23 -5.06
C GLU A 82 -2.32 -12.31 -6.56
N ASN A 83 -2.61 -11.25 -7.34
CA ASN A 83 -2.34 -11.17 -8.78
C ASN A 83 -1.21 -10.17 -9.13
N SER A 84 -0.49 -9.65 -8.14
CA SER A 84 0.60 -8.70 -8.38
C SER A 84 1.81 -9.41 -9.01
N GLU A 85 2.10 -9.08 -10.27
CA GLU A 85 3.26 -9.60 -11.03
C GLU A 85 4.62 -9.09 -10.53
N LEU A 86 4.63 -8.27 -9.46
CA LEU A 86 5.86 -7.72 -8.90
C LEU A 86 6.56 -8.79 -8.05
N PRO A 87 7.75 -9.28 -8.47
CA PRO A 87 8.45 -10.37 -7.78
C PRO A 87 8.77 -10.03 -6.32
N LYS A 88 9.01 -8.74 -6.04
CA LYS A 88 9.28 -8.22 -4.69
C LYS A 88 8.08 -8.31 -3.75
N VAL A 89 6.86 -8.17 -4.29
CA VAL A 89 5.63 -8.31 -3.49
C VAL A 89 5.48 -9.78 -3.09
N LYS A 90 5.62 -10.70 -4.04
CA LYS A 90 5.56 -12.15 -3.76
C LYS A 90 6.55 -12.60 -2.69
N GLU A 91 7.79 -12.11 -2.75
CA GLU A 91 8.82 -12.40 -1.75
C GLU A 91 8.44 -11.92 -0.33
N LEU A 92 7.94 -10.68 -0.23
CA LEU A 92 7.47 -10.12 1.04
C LEU A 92 6.30 -10.92 1.61
N PHE A 93 5.39 -11.40 0.75
CA PHE A 93 4.27 -12.25 1.15
C PHE A 93 4.73 -13.63 1.66
N THR A 94 5.67 -14.26 0.98
CA THR A 94 6.27 -15.53 1.47
C THR A 94 6.90 -15.34 2.83
N LYS A 95 7.67 -14.26 3.02
CA LYS A 95 8.31 -13.94 4.29
C LYS A 95 7.29 -13.66 5.41
N LEU A 96 6.22 -12.94 5.11
CA LEU A 96 5.15 -12.66 6.06
C LEU A 96 4.43 -13.95 6.50
N LYS A 97 4.20 -14.87 5.55
CA LYS A 97 3.60 -16.18 5.82
C LYS A 97 4.49 -17.06 6.71
N GLU A 98 5.79 -17.05 6.47
CA GLU A 98 6.77 -17.77 7.31
C GLU A 98 6.84 -17.21 8.73
N LEU A 99 7.02 -15.90 8.88
CA LEU A 99 7.06 -15.25 10.20
C LEU A 99 5.76 -15.50 10.99
N LYS A 100 4.60 -15.48 10.32
CA LYS A 100 3.32 -15.77 10.97
C LYS A 100 3.24 -17.21 11.47
N ARG A 101 3.79 -18.18 10.71
CA ARG A 101 3.87 -19.58 11.13
C ARG A 101 4.80 -19.76 12.33
N GLU A 102 5.96 -19.10 12.32
CA GLU A 102 6.89 -19.15 13.45
C GLU A 102 6.28 -18.56 14.72
N SER A 103 5.62 -17.41 14.61
CA SER A 103 4.91 -16.78 15.73
C SER A 103 3.81 -17.69 16.28
N GLN A 104 3.07 -18.38 15.41
CA GLN A 104 2.04 -19.32 15.85
C GLN A 104 2.64 -20.51 16.59
N LYS A 105 3.70 -21.12 16.06
CA LYS A 105 4.41 -22.22 16.74
C LYS A 105 4.90 -21.81 18.13
N GLN A 106 5.47 -20.61 18.24
CA GLN A 106 5.92 -20.08 19.53
C GLN A 106 4.75 -19.90 20.50
N LYS A 107 3.60 -19.39 20.05
CA LYS A 107 2.40 -19.28 20.89
C LYS A 107 1.87 -20.64 21.33
N ASP A 108 1.86 -21.63 20.44
CA ASP A 108 1.41 -22.99 20.77
C ASP A 108 2.34 -23.60 21.82
N ILE A 109 3.65 -23.43 21.67
CA ILE A 109 4.65 -23.86 22.64
C ILE A 109 4.44 -23.16 24.00
N GLN A 110 4.24 -21.84 23.99
CA GLN A 110 3.96 -21.08 25.22
C GLN A 110 2.70 -21.60 25.92
N SER A 111 1.63 -21.87 25.18
CA SER A 111 0.38 -22.44 25.70
C SER A 111 0.59 -23.79 26.41
N ILE A 112 1.42 -24.66 25.82
CA ILE A 112 1.75 -25.96 26.42
C ILE A 112 2.55 -25.76 27.73
N TYR A 113 3.53 -24.86 27.74
CA TYR A 113 4.30 -24.56 28.96
C TYR A 113 3.43 -23.94 30.06
N THR A 114 2.52 -23.01 29.72
CA THR A 114 1.60 -22.42 30.70
C THR A 114 0.66 -23.48 31.28
N ALA A 115 0.09 -24.36 30.45
CA ALA A 115 -0.76 -25.46 30.93
C ALA A 115 0.01 -26.42 31.87
N ARG A 116 1.30 -26.68 31.58
CA ARG A 116 2.14 -27.51 32.46
C ARG A 116 2.42 -26.84 33.80
N LEU A 117 2.68 -25.52 33.81
CA LEU A 117 2.88 -24.76 35.04
C LEU A 117 1.62 -24.77 35.91
N GLU A 118 0.44 -24.55 35.32
CA GLU A 118 -0.83 -24.61 36.04
C GLU A 118 -1.10 -25.99 36.67
N ALA A 119 -0.82 -27.07 35.92
CA ALA A 119 -0.93 -28.42 36.44
C ALA A 119 0.01 -28.68 37.63
N LEU A 120 1.27 -28.24 37.53
CA LEU A 120 2.24 -28.35 38.63
C LEU A 120 1.82 -27.53 39.84
N ASP A 121 1.38 -26.29 39.66
CA ASP A 121 0.89 -25.42 40.74
C ASP A 121 -0.28 -26.06 41.47
N SER A 122 -1.23 -26.65 40.73
CA SER A 122 -2.37 -27.35 41.33
C SER A 122 -1.93 -28.58 42.16
N ALA A 123 -0.95 -29.35 41.68
CA ALA A 123 -0.42 -30.51 42.38
C ALA A 123 0.31 -30.10 43.67
N VAL A 124 1.12 -29.04 43.61
CA VAL A 124 1.82 -28.49 44.79
C VAL A 124 0.81 -28.04 45.84
N ARG A 125 -0.24 -27.28 45.47
CA ARG A 125 -1.29 -26.85 46.41
C ARG A 125 -1.97 -28.03 47.09
N ASN A 126 -2.30 -29.09 46.34
CA ASN A 126 -2.97 -30.27 46.88
C ASN A 126 -2.07 -31.10 47.81
N VAL A 127 -0.77 -31.18 47.53
CA VAL A 127 0.20 -31.87 48.41
C VAL A 127 0.46 -31.06 49.69
N SER A 128 0.56 -29.74 49.59
CA SER A 128 0.68 -28.86 50.76
C SER A 128 -0.56 -28.91 51.66
N ALA A 129 -1.76 -29.06 51.08
CA ALA A 129 -3.01 -29.19 51.83
C ALA A 129 -3.16 -30.55 52.55
N ARG A 130 -2.39 -31.57 52.18
CA ARG A 130 -2.47 -32.93 52.74
C ARG A 130 -1.53 -33.17 53.93
N LYS A 131 -0.78 -32.16 54.36
CA LYS A 131 0.28 -32.27 55.39
C LYS A 131 -0.10 -31.69 56.76
N ILE A 132 -1.40 -31.63 57.08
CA ILE A 132 -1.94 -31.28 58.40
C ILE A 132 -2.81 -32.43 58.90
#